data_AF-A0A9X1QM97-F1
#
_entry.id   AF-A0A9X1QM97-F1
#
_cell.length_a   1.000
_cell.length_b   1.000
_cell.length_c   1.000
_cell.angle_alpha   90.00
_cell.angle_beta   90.00
_cell.angle_gamma   90.00
#
_symmetry.space_group_name_H-M   'P 1'
#
loop_
_entity.id
_entity.type
_entity.pdbx_description
1 polymer ?
#
loop_
_entity_poly.entity_id
_entity_poly.type
_entity_poly.pdbx_seq_one_letter_code
_entity_poly.pdbx_strand_id
1 'polypeptide(L)' 'MTQPVPSQKTEQSELNRYGIITVPTKVYTWGGFRYTNARDALAAAKRGGDPSPGK' A
#
# COMPACT_ATOMS: atom_id res chain seq x y z
N MET A 1 9.13 -22.62 -5.18
CA MET A 1 7.79 -22.35 -5.75
C MET A 1 7.72 -20.85 -6.02
N THR A 2 8.18 -20.42 -7.19
CA THR A 2 8.15 -19.00 -7.61
C THR A 2 6.80 -18.76 -8.26
N GLN A 3 5.92 -17.99 -7.62
CA GLN A 3 4.65 -17.63 -8.25
C GLN A 3 4.95 -16.78 -9.51
N PRO A 4 4.35 -17.08 -10.68
CA PRO A 4 4.44 -16.20 -11.83
C PRO A 4 3.74 -14.90 -11.46
N VAL A 5 4.44 -13.78 -11.59
CA VAL A 5 3.83 -12.46 -11.37
C VAL A 5 2.64 -12.34 -12.33
N PRO A 6 1.40 -12.21 -11.83
CA PRO A 6 0.27 -12.02 -12.71
C PRO A 6 0.52 -10.73 -13.50
N SER A 7 0.42 -10.85 -14.82
CA SER A 7 0.52 -9.70 -15.70
C SER A 7 -0.69 -8.81 -15.40
N GLN A 8 -0.46 -7.61 -14.88
CA GLN A 8 -1.48 -6.65 -14.40
C GLN A 8 -2.69 -6.46 -15.34
N LYS A 9 -2.51 -6.70 -16.64
CA LYS A 9 -3.59 -6.71 -17.65
C LYS A 9 -4.65 -7.79 -17.44
N THR A 10 -4.25 -8.98 -16.99
CA THR A 10 -5.16 -10.11 -16.79
C THR A 10 -6.00 -9.90 -15.53
N GLU A 11 -5.38 -9.38 -14.47
CA GLU A 11 -6.06 -9.10 -13.20
C GLU A 11 -7.14 -8.02 -13.38
N GLN A 12 -6.83 -6.93 -14.08
CA GLN A 12 -7.80 -5.86 -14.32
C GLN A 12 -9.02 -6.34 -15.13
N SER A 13 -8.79 -7.25 -16.09
CA SER A 13 -9.84 -7.86 -16.90
C SER A 13 -10.75 -8.79 -16.09
N GLU A 14 -10.16 -9.59 -15.19
CA GLU A 14 -10.92 -10.44 -14.27
C GLU A 14 -11.69 -9.61 -13.24
N LEU A 15 -11.10 -8.55 -12.68
CA LEU A 15 -11.79 -7.63 -11.78
C LEU A 15 -13.05 -7.05 -12.45
N ASN A 16 -12.95 -6.61 -13.70
CA ASN A 16 -14.11 -6.12 -14.46
C ASN A 16 -15.14 -7.22 -14.72
N ARG A 17 -14.69 -8.44 -15.09
CA ARG A 17 -15.57 -9.60 -15.33
C ARG A 17 -16.41 -9.98 -14.11
N TYR A 18 -15.84 -9.89 -12.91
CA TYR A 18 -16.56 -10.15 -11.66
C TYR A 18 -17.33 -8.93 -11.14
N GLY A 19 -17.31 -7.79 -11.85
CA GLY A 19 -17.96 -6.54 -11.41
C GLY A 19 -17.26 -5.89 -10.21
N ILE A 20 -15.99 -6.22 -9.97
CA ILE A 20 -15.19 -5.69 -8.86
C ILE A 20 -14.70 -4.29 -9.25
N ILE A 21 -15.17 -3.29 -8.50
CA ILE A 21 -14.82 -1.88 -8.71
C ILE A 21 -13.55 -1.57 -7.92
N THR A 22 -12.49 -1.19 -8.61
CA THR A 22 -11.29 -0.65 -7.97
C THR A 22 -11.60 0.74 -7.40
N VAL A 23 -11.49 0.89 -6.09
CA VAL A 23 -11.62 2.19 -5.42
C VAL A 23 -10.24 2.75 -5.08
N PRO A 24 -9.97 4.05 -5.36
CA PRO A 24 -8.72 4.67 -4.97
C PRO A 24 -8.64 4.74 -3.44
N THR A 25 -7.62 4.12 -2.86
CA THR A 25 -7.36 4.15 -1.42
C THR A 25 -6.16 5.03 -1.10
N LYS A 26 -6.25 5.84 -0.05
CA LYS A 26 -5.14 6.67 0.43
C LYS A 26 -4.23 5.82 1.31
N VAL A 27 -3.02 5.56 0.82
CA VAL A 27 -1.96 4.92 1.60
C VAL A 27 -0.92 6.00 1.93
N TYR A 28 -0.53 6.08 3.19
CA TYR A 28 0.49 6.99 3.69
C TYR A 28 1.76 6.18 3.92
N THR A 29 2.91 6.72 3.55
CA THR A 29 4.19 6.07 3.79
C THR A 29 5.06 6.97 4.65
N TRP A 30 5.68 6.40 5.68
CA TRP A 30 6.57 7.13 6.56
C TRP A 30 7.63 6.17 7.11
N GLY A 31 8.90 6.53 6.96
CA GLY A 31 10.05 5.70 7.36
C GLY A 31 10.13 4.30 6.74
N GLY A 32 9.63 4.13 5.51
CA GLY A 32 9.55 2.82 4.84
C GLY A 32 8.35 1.97 5.25
N PHE A 33 7.58 2.39 6.25
CA PHE A 33 6.35 1.72 6.66
C PHE A 33 5.14 2.27 5.91
N ARG A 34 4.19 1.39 5.60
CA ARG A 34 2.92 1.73 4.96
C ARG A 34 1.81 1.78 6.00
N TYR A 35 1.07 2.88 5.97
CA TYR A 35 -0.02 3.19 6.85
C TYR A 35 -1.29 3.37 6.02
N THR A 36 -2.35 2.67 6.39
CA THR A 36 -3.68 2.86 5.79
C THR A 36 -4.48 3.98 6.48
N ASN A 37 -3.98 4.48 7.62
CA ASN A 37 -4.63 5.49 8.45
C ASN A 37 -3.74 6.73 8.61
N ALA A 38 -4.26 7.91 8.26
CA ALA A 38 -3.55 9.17 8.41
C ALA A 38 -3.17 9.47 9.87
N ARG A 39 -4.08 9.18 10.81
CA ARG A 39 -3.86 9.38 12.25
C ARG A 39 -2.69 8.56 12.77
N ASP A 40 -2.54 7.33 12.28
CA ASP A 40 -1.48 6.43 12.69
C ASP A 40 -0.13 6.87 12.13
N ALA A 41 -0.08 7.20 10.83
CA ALA A 41 1.10 7.79 10.20
C ALA A 41 1.56 9.07 10.93
N LEU A 42 0.61 9.94 11.28
CA LEU A 42 0.89 11.17 12.03
C LEU A 42 1.30 10.90 13.48
N ALA A 43 0.73 9.89 14.14
CA ALA A 43 1.11 9.52 15.50
C ALA A 43 2.53 8.95 15.53
N ALA A 44 2.87 8.09 14.56
CA ALA A 44 4.22 7.56 14.39
C ALA A 44 5.23 8.69 14.15
N ALA A 45 4.90 9.62 13.24
CA ALA A 45 5.71 10.80 12.97
C ALA A 45 5.87 11.72 14.19
N LYS A 46 4.79 11.97 14.93
CA LYS A 46 4.82 12.85 16.12
C LYS A 46 5.53 12.23 17.32
N ARG A 47 5.57 10.90 17.44
CA ARG A 47 6.26 10.19 18.53
C ARG A 47 7.79 10.30 18.45
N GLY A 48 8.34 10.99 17.45
CA GLY A 48 9.78 11.18 17.33
C GLY A 48 10.51 9.91 16.90
N GLY A 49 9.80 8.95 16.28
CA GLY A 49 10.48 7.89 15.56
C GLY A 49 11.28 8.55 14.45
N ASP A 50 12.59 8.43 14.48
CA ASP A 50 13.40 8.79 13.32
C ASP A 50 12.98 7.84 12.18
N PRO A 51 12.38 8.35 11.09
CA PRO A 51 11.99 7.50 9.96
C PRO A 51 13.21 7.09 9.12
N SER A 52 14.44 7.33 9.58
CA SER A 52 15.61 6.98 8.78
C SER A 52 15.77 5.46 8.76
N PRO A 53 15.81 4.83 7.58
CA PRO A 53 16.52 3.57 7.48
C PRO A 53 17.98 3.92 7.81
N GLY A 54 18.42 3.55 9.01
CA GLY A 54 19.82 3.66 9.40
C GLY A 54 20.71 3.10 8.29
N LYS A 55 21.69 3.91 7.87
CA LYS A 55 22.66 3.64 6.80
C LYS A 55 23.23 2.23 6.82
#